data_AF-A0A815SKE0-F1
#
_entry.id   AF-A0A815SKE0-F1
#
_cell.length_a   1.000
_cell.length_b   1.000
_cell.length_c   1.000
_cell.angle_alpha   90.00
_cell.angle_beta   90.00
_cell.angle_gamma   90.00
#
_symmetry.space_group_name_H-M   'P 1'
#
loop_
_entity.id
_entity.type
_entity.pdbx_description
1 polymer ?
#
loop_
_entity_poly.entity_id
_entity_poly.type
_entity_poly.pdbx_seq_one_letter_code
_entity_poly.pdbx_strand_id
1 'polypeptide(L)'
;MLNTLISKSNGKIREAEFRFDQLQKHFDDHNLQYVFGSEDATSIIKKIKYDSTTNTFNGFPTPLDCGVPIKEYYRTASFDKLKLGFDSNDKSSLLNVHMIQPVPSTNQNIIPSPFLLSAYRIDNTATTNDILQRWWYIFNQCLQ
;
A
#
# COMPACT_ATOMS: atom_id res chain seq x y z
N MET A 1 -19.94 15.04 -5.71
CA MET A 1 -19.99 13.70 -6.31
C MET A 1 -18.85 12.80 -5.82
N LEU A 2 -17.56 13.16 -6.02
CA LEU A 2 -16.41 12.35 -5.59
C LEU A 2 -16.38 12.03 -4.09
N ASN A 3 -16.50 13.03 -3.21
CA ASN A 3 -16.51 12.80 -1.75
C ASN A 3 -17.66 11.89 -1.29
N THR A 4 -18.80 11.93 -1.99
CA THR A 4 -19.96 11.06 -1.75
C THR A 4 -19.70 9.63 -2.20
N LEU A 5 -18.95 9.44 -3.30
CA LEU A 5 -18.53 8.12 -3.76
C LEU A 5 -17.48 7.53 -2.82
N ILE A 6 -16.52 8.34 -2.36
CA ILE A 6 -15.50 7.95 -1.36
C ILE A 6 -16.17 7.58 -0.04
N SER A 7 -17.14 8.37 0.44
CA SER A 7 -17.84 8.07 1.71
C SER A 7 -18.75 6.85 1.61
N LYS A 8 -19.26 6.53 0.42
CA LYS A 8 -20.03 5.30 0.14
C LYS A 8 -19.15 4.09 -0.15
N SER A 9 -17.89 4.30 -0.55
CA SER A 9 -16.94 3.20 -0.69
C SER A 9 -16.55 2.70 0.70
N ASN A 10 -16.92 1.47 1.04
CA ASN A 10 -16.44 0.81 2.26
C ASN A 10 -14.95 0.45 2.20
N GLY A 11 -14.26 0.78 1.10
CA GLY A 11 -12.85 0.54 0.91
C GLY A 11 -12.00 1.59 1.62
N LYS A 12 -11.54 1.27 2.83
CA LYS A 12 -10.39 1.95 3.42
C LYS A 12 -9.14 1.12 3.13
N ILE A 13 -8.11 1.75 2.59
CA ILE A 13 -6.80 1.14 2.42
C ILE A 13 -6.03 1.38 3.71
N ARG A 14 -5.39 0.34 4.23
CA ARG A 14 -4.47 0.47 5.37
C ARG A 14 -3.05 0.64 4.86
N GLU A 15 -2.27 1.45 5.57
CA GLU A 15 -0.85 1.61 5.29
C GLU A 15 -0.13 0.26 5.38
N ALA A 16 0.78 0.00 4.44
CA ALA A 16 1.56 -1.23 4.32
C ALA A 16 0.74 -2.51 4.05
N GLU A 17 -0.53 -2.37 3.69
CA GLU A 17 -1.37 -3.50 3.35
C GLU A 17 -1.29 -3.87 1.87
N PHE A 18 -0.79 -5.07 1.60
CA PHE A 18 -1.01 -5.76 0.33
C PHE A 18 -2.40 -6.41 0.32
N ARG A 19 -3.20 -6.03 -0.68
CA ARG A 19 -4.60 -6.40 -0.85
C ARG A 19 -4.78 -7.53 -1.87
N PHE A 20 -4.07 -8.66 -1.68
CA PHE A 20 -4.04 -9.77 -2.64
C PHE A 20 -5.43 -10.42 -2.82
N ASP A 21 -6.17 -10.66 -1.74
CA ASP A 21 -7.53 -11.23 -1.82
C ASP A 21 -8.47 -10.35 -2.65
N GLN A 22 -8.39 -9.03 -2.45
CA GLN A 22 -9.21 -8.08 -3.21
C GLN A 22 -8.73 -7.93 -4.65
N LEU A 23 -7.44 -8.14 -4.91
CA LEU A 23 -6.89 -8.19 -6.26
C LEU A 23 -7.41 -9.43 -7.01
N GLN A 24 -7.39 -10.61 -6.37
CA GLN A 24 -7.91 -11.84 -6.96
C GLN A 24 -9.39 -11.69 -7.29
N LYS A 25 -10.19 -11.19 -6.34
CA LYS A 25 -11.59 -10.88 -6.59
C LYS A 25 -11.77 -9.90 -7.76
N HIS A 26 -10.93 -8.87 -7.86
CA HIS A 26 -10.98 -7.93 -8.97
C HIS A 26 -10.71 -8.62 -10.32
N PHE A 27 -9.81 -9.61 -10.35
CA PHE A 27 -9.54 -10.40 -11.55
C PHE A 27 -10.71 -11.31 -11.91
N ASP A 28 -11.30 -11.99 -10.93
CA ASP A 28 -12.45 -12.87 -11.13
C ASP A 28 -13.66 -12.08 -11.66
N ASP A 29 -13.96 -10.93 -11.03
CA ASP A 29 -15.09 -10.06 -11.38
C ASP A 29 -14.99 -9.52 -12.82
N HIS A 30 -13.77 -9.40 -13.38
CA HIS A 30 -13.51 -8.85 -14.71
C HIS A 30 -12.96 -9.89 -15.70
N ASN A 31 -12.84 -11.16 -15.30
CA ASN A 31 -12.22 -12.23 -16.07
C ASN A 31 -10.84 -11.84 -16.65
N LEU A 32 -9.95 -11.35 -15.77
CA LEU A 32 -8.60 -10.89 -16.13
C LEU A 32 -7.59 -12.04 -16.07
N GLN A 33 -6.74 -12.13 -17.10
CA GLN A 33 -5.65 -13.12 -17.17
C GLN A 33 -4.26 -12.50 -17.08
N TYR A 34 -4.11 -11.28 -17.59
CA TYR A 34 -2.82 -10.61 -17.68
C TYR A 34 -2.89 -9.21 -17.11
N VAL A 35 -1.85 -8.84 -16.37
CA VAL A 35 -1.70 -7.53 -15.76
C VAL A 35 -0.25 -7.08 -15.82
N PHE A 36 -0.03 -5.77 -15.77
CA PHE A 36 1.26 -5.17 -15.46
C PHE A 36 1.28 -4.71 -14.01
N GLY A 37 2.32 -5.06 -13.28
CA GLY A 37 2.62 -4.45 -11.99
C GLY A 37 3.56 -3.26 -12.17
N SER A 38 3.32 -2.18 -11.44
CA SER A 38 4.26 -1.06 -11.32
C SER A 38 4.43 -0.64 -9.86
N GLU A 39 5.60 -0.10 -9.58
CA GLU A 39 5.96 0.53 -8.31
C GLU A 39 6.38 1.97 -8.62
N ASP A 40 5.89 2.93 -7.85
CA ASP A 40 6.29 4.33 -7.95
C ASP A 40 6.36 4.99 -6.57
N ALA A 41 7.30 5.91 -6.42
CA ALA A 41 7.47 6.70 -5.20
C ALA A 41 7.05 8.15 -5.45
N THR A 42 5.87 8.52 -4.95
CA THR A 42 5.32 9.88 -5.11
C THR A 42 5.56 10.74 -3.87
N SER A 43 5.81 12.03 -4.09
CA SER A 43 5.87 13.01 -3.00
C SER A 43 4.49 13.24 -2.37
N ILE A 44 4.48 13.45 -1.06
CA ILE A 44 3.26 13.68 -0.27
C ILE A 44 3.45 14.77 0.78
N ILE A 45 2.35 15.34 1.24
CA ILE A 45 2.35 16.28 2.37
C ILE A 45 2.71 15.50 3.66
N LYS A 46 3.78 15.94 4.32
CA LYS A 46 4.24 15.40 5.60
C LYS A 46 3.20 15.62 6.69
N LYS A 47 2.44 14.58 7.04
CA LYS A 47 1.43 14.63 8.10
C LYS A 47 1.41 13.32 8.87
N ILE A 48 1.47 13.43 10.20
CA ILE A 48 1.24 12.32 11.11
C ILE A 48 -0.25 12.31 11.47
N LYS A 49 -0.87 11.14 11.44
CA LYS A 49 -2.23 10.89 11.89
C LYS A 49 -2.25 9.63 12.76
N TYR A 50 -3.01 9.71 13.84
CA TYR A 50 -3.34 8.55 14.64
C TYR A 50 -4.58 7.86 14.05
N ASP A 51 -4.51 6.55 13.84
CA ASP A 51 -5.65 5.70 13.52
C ASP A 51 -6.12 4.97 14.78
N SER A 52 -7.26 5.38 15.31
CA SER A 52 -7.84 4.79 16.52
C SER A 52 -8.34 3.36 16.32
N THR A 53 -8.54 2.92 15.07
CA THR A 53 -9.03 1.58 14.75
C THR A 53 -7.96 0.52 14.99
N THR A 54 -6.73 0.84 14.59
CA THR A 54 -5.56 -0.06 14.70
C THR A 54 -4.65 0.33 15.87
N ASN A 55 -4.90 1.48 16.50
CA ASN A 55 -4.05 2.06 17.54
C ASN A 55 -2.63 2.32 17.04
N THR A 56 -2.52 2.89 15.83
CA THR A 56 -1.28 3.05 15.07
C THR A 56 -1.08 4.48 14.61
N PHE A 57 0.17 4.93 14.60
CA PHE A 57 0.55 6.19 13.95
C PHE A 57 0.95 5.97 12.49
N ASN A 58 0.27 6.68 11.60
CA ASN A 58 0.59 6.73 10.17
C ASN A 58 1.25 8.08 9.88
N GLY A 59 2.30 8.11 9.06
CA GLY A 59 3.02 9.38 8.78
C GLY A 59 4.54 9.27 8.78
N PHE A 60 5.07 8.25 9.44
CA PHE A 60 6.49 7.92 9.48
C PHE A 60 6.85 6.96 8.34
N PRO A 61 8.13 6.89 7.91
CA PRO A 61 8.61 5.85 7.01
C PRO A 61 8.30 4.47 7.61
N THR A 62 7.68 3.60 6.83
CA THR A 62 7.36 2.25 7.27
C THR A 62 8.62 1.38 7.16
N PRO A 63 9.07 0.74 8.25
CA PRO A 63 10.19 -0.19 8.17
C PRO A 63 9.88 -1.38 7.25
N LEU A 64 10.92 -1.87 6.61
CA LEU A 64 10.86 -3.00 5.69
C LEU A 64 11.51 -4.23 6.33
N ASP A 65 10.91 -5.39 6.13
CA ASP A 65 11.50 -6.71 6.39
C ASP A 65 11.61 -7.44 5.06
N CYS A 66 12.84 -7.74 4.63
CA CYS A 66 13.14 -8.26 3.29
C CYS A 66 12.42 -7.49 2.16
N GLY A 67 12.47 -6.16 2.23
CA GLY A 67 11.77 -5.27 1.30
C GLY A 67 10.25 -5.18 1.45
N VAL A 68 9.62 -6.03 2.25
CA VAL A 68 8.17 -6.00 2.50
C VAL A 68 7.87 -5.06 3.68
N PRO A 69 6.98 -4.07 3.53
CA PRO A 69 6.62 -3.16 4.60
C PRO A 69 5.93 -3.88 5.77
N ILE A 70 6.33 -3.55 6.99
CA ILE A 70 5.76 -4.13 8.20
C ILE A 70 4.46 -3.40 8.55
N LYS A 71 3.33 -4.10 8.43
CA LYS A 71 2.00 -3.61 8.80
C LYS A 71 1.98 -3.16 10.26
N GLU A 72 1.34 -2.01 10.51
CA GLU A 72 1.08 -1.51 11.87
C GLU A 72 2.35 -1.36 12.74
N TYR A 73 3.52 -1.10 12.15
CA TYR A 73 4.79 -1.04 12.89
C TYR A 73 4.76 -0.07 14.09
N TYR A 74 4.17 1.11 13.90
CA TYR A 74 4.04 2.14 14.94
C TYR A 74 2.79 1.97 15.82
N ARG A 75 2.30 0.73 15.97
CA ARG A 75 1.21 0.41 16.88
C ARG A 75 1.70 0.46 18.32
N THR A 76 1.04 1.26 19.15
CA THR A 76 1.41 1.37 20.57
C THR A 76 0.23 1.80 21.42
N ALA A 77 0.07 1.16 22.57
CA ALA A 77 -0.86 1.60 23.62
C ALA A 77 -0.17 2.47 24.70
N SER A 78 1.15 2.68 24.59
CA SER A 78 1.93 3.47 25.55
C SER A 78 2.17 4.89 25.02
N PHE A 79 1.81 5.88 25.85
CA PHE A 79 2.09 7.29 25.59
C PHE A 79 3.59 7.59 25.49
N ASP A 80 4.43 6.93 26.29
CA ASP A 80 5.88 7.15 26.24
C ASP A 80 6.49 6.66 24.92
N LYS A 81 6.05 5.49 24.45
CA LYS A 81 6.43 4.97 23.13
C LYS A 81 5.93 5.86 21.99
N LEU A 82 4.74 6.46 22.16
CA LEU A 82 4.20 7.44 21.22
C LEU A 82 5.11 8.67 21.17
N LYS A 83 5.43 9.27 22.32
CA LYS A 83 6.28 10.46 22.42
C LYS A 83 7.64 10.19 21.79
N LEU A 84 8.25 9.05 22.14
CA LEU A 84 9.52 8.63 21.57
C LEU A 84 9.43 8.50 20.03
N GLY A 85 8.35 7.91 19.51
CA GLY A 85 8.12 7.81 18.06
C GLY A 85 8.08 9.17 17.35
N PHE A 86 7.42 10.17 17.93
CA PHE A 86 7.39 11.53 17.38
C PHE A 86 8.74 12.25 17.44
N ASP A 87 9.49 12.05 18.53
CA ASP A 87 10.76 12.74 18.75
C ASP A 87 11.91 12.09 17.95
N SER A 88 11.81 10.79 17.65
CA SER A 88 12.90 10.01 17.05
C SER A 88 12.73 9.70 15.56
N ASN A 89 11.55 9.88 14.97
CA ASN A 89 11.30 9.54 13.57
C ASN A 89 10.96 10.77 12.73
N ASP A 90 11.59 10.88 11.57
CA ASP A 90 11.23 11.89 10.60
C ASP A 90 9.87 11.59 9.97
N LYS A 91 9.14 12.66 9.62
CA LYS A 91 7.92 12.53 8.83
C LYS A 91 8.29 12.18 7.41
N SER A 92 7.68 11.10 6.89
CA SER A 92 7.89 10.69 5.52
C SER A 92 7.32 11.70 4.52
N SER A 93 8.14 12.07 3.53
CA SER A 93 7.76 12.87 2.36
C SER A 93 7.36 12.04 1.15
N LEU A 94 7.49 10.71 1.20
CA LEU A 94 7.32 9.84 0.05
C LEU A 94 6.31 8.74 0.37
N LEU A 95 5.41 8.47 -0.57
CA LEU A 95 4.54 7.31 -0.57
C LEU A 95 5.01 6.36 -1.67
N ASN A 96 5.40 5.15 -1.28
CA ASN A 96 5.57 4.08 -2.24
C ASN A 96 4.20 3.47 -2.57
N VAL A 97 3.92 3.27 -3.85
CA VAL A 97 2.64 2.83 -4.36
C VAL A 97 2.85 1.69 -5.32
N HIS A 98 2.11 0.60 -5.13
CA HIS A 98 2.11 -0.56 -6.02
C HIS A 98 0.79 -0.59 -6.76
N MET A 99 0.83 -0.42 -8.08
CA MET A 99 -0.34 -0.42 -8.94
C MET A 99 -0.35 -1.67 -9.82
N ILE A 100 -1.52 -2.24 -10.01
CA ILE A 100 -1.75 -3.33 -10.96
C ILE A 100 -2.64 -2.80 -12.07
N GLN A 101 -2.13 -2.84 -13.29
CA GLN A 101 -2.81 -2.38 -14.49
C GLN A 101 -3.30 -3.60 -15.29
N PRO A 102 -4.62 -3.79 -15.43
CA PRO A 102 -5.17 -4.83 -16.28
C PRO A 102 -4.82 -4.64 -17.75
N VAL A 103 -4.53 -5.75 -18.45
CA VAL A 103 -4.38 -5.76 -19.90
C VAL A 103 -5.73 -6.11 -20.53
N PRO A 104 -6.34 -5.22 -21.33
CA PRO A 104 -7.62 -5.50 -21.96
C PRO A 104 -7.51 -6.69 -22.92
N SER A 105 -8.45 -7.63 -22.84
CA SER A 105 -8.60 -8.65 -23.87
C SER A 105 -9.39 -8.11 -25.06
N THR A 106 -9.18 -8.67 -26.25
CA THR A 106 -9.88 -8.25 -27.49
C THR A 106 -11.40 -8.40 -27.41
N ASN A 107 -11.90 -9.19 -26.46
CA ASN A 107 -13.31 -9.52 -26.31
C ASN A 107 -14.00 -8.77 -25.15
N GLN A 108 -13.28 -7.88 -24.45
CA GLN A 108 -13.83 -7.11 -23.34
C GLN A 108 -14.35 -5.74 -23.81
N ASN A 109 -15.65 -5.51 -23.63
CA ASN A 109 -16.30 -4.22 -23.87
C ASN A 109 -16.07 -3.20 -22.74
N ILE A 110 -15.42 -3.62 -21.64
CA ILE A 110 -15.14 -2.82 -20.46
C ILE A 110 -13.64 -2.88 -20.20
N ILE A 111 -13.01 -1.72 -20.04
CA ILE A 111 -11.60 -1.60 -19.64
C ILE A 111 -11.57 -1.60 -18.11
N PRO A 112 -11.01 -2.62 -17.45
CA PRO A 112 -11.01 -2.68 -15.98
C PRO A 112 -10.08 -1.60 -15.41
N SER A 113 -10.50 -1.00 -14.30
CA SER A 113 -9.76 0.07 -13.64
C SER A 113 -8.44 -0.44 -13.05
N PRO A 114 -7.37 0.37 -12.99
CA PRO A 114 -6.16 0.01 -12.26
C PRO A 114 -6.46 -0.28 -10.78
N PHE A 115 -5.77 -1.25 -10.21
CA PHE A 115 -5.94 -1.67 -8.83
C PHE A 115 -4.74 -1.26 -7.98
N LEU A 116 -4.97 -0.52 -6.89
CA LEU A 116 -3.94 -0.18 -5.91
C LEU A 116 -3.65 -1.39 -5.02
N LEU A 117 -2.54 -2.09 -5.24
CA LEU A 117 -2.21 -3.29 -4.46
C LEU A 117 -1.78 -2.94 -3.03
N SER A 118 -0.88 -1.97 -2.87
CA SER A 118 -0.33 -1.55 -1.58
C SER A 118 0.19 -0.12 -1.64
N ALA A 119 0.09 0.60 -0.53
CA ALA A 119 0.70 1.91 -0.37
C ALA A 119 1.28 2.08 1.04
N TYR A 120 2.49 2.61 1.13
CA TYR A 120 3.15 2.86 2.41
C TYR A 120 4.22 3.93 2.30
N ARG A 121 4.48 4.59 3.42
CA ARG A 121 5.46 5.67 3.50
C ARG A 121 6.89 5.15 3.50
N ILE A 122 7.78 5.88 2.84
CA ILE A 122 9.22 5.56 2.77
C ILE A 122 10.07 6.82 2.96
N ASP A 123 11.38 6.64 3.11
CA ASP A 123 12.40 7.69 3.24
C ASP A 123 13.55 7.54 2.22
N ASN A 124 13.29 6.83 1.12
CA ASN A 124 14.26 6.57 0.04
C ASN A 124 15.52 5.79 0.48
N THR A 125 15.43 5.04 1.58
CA THR A 125 16.54 4.20 2.08
C THR A 125 16.49 2.76 1.56
N ALA A 126 15.41 2.37 0.87
CA ALA A 126 15.24 1.02 0.33
C ALA A 126 16.35 0.68 -0.68
N THR A 127 16.96 -0.48 -0.51
CA THR A 127 18.05 -0.95 -1.38
C THR A 127 17.50 -1.69 -2.61
N THR A 128 18.35 -1.92 -3.60
CA THR A 128 18.02 -2.80 -4.73
C THR A 128 17.58 -4.19 -4.27
N ASN A 129 18.21 -4.73 -3.22
CA ASN A 129 17.84 -6.03 -2.69
C ASN A 129 16.41 -6.01 -2.10
N ASP A 130 16.06 -4.96 -1.36
CA ASP A 130 14.69 -4.76 -0.85
C ASP A 130 13.66 -4.73 -2.00
N ILE A 131 13.97 -4.03 -3.08
CA ILE A 131 13.09 -3.93 -4.25
C ILE A 131 12.89 -5.33 -4.87
N LEU A 132 13.97 -6.07 -5.11
CA LEU A 132 13.89 -7.42 -5.70
C LEU A 132 13.12 -8.40 -4.82
N GLN A 133 13.40 -8.41 -3.52
CA GLN A 133 12.72 -9.30 -2.56
C GLN A 133 11.21 -8.98 -2.47
N ARG A 134 10.85 -7.70 -2.52
CA ARG A 134 9.44 -7.28 -2.54
C ARG A 134 8.71 -7.73 -3.80
N TRP A 135 9.30 -7.55 -4.98
CA TRP A 135 8.69 -8.00 -6.23
C TRP A 135 8.58 -9.53 -6.29
N TRP A 136 9.57 -10.24 -5.75
CA TRP A 136 9.49 -11.70 -5.57
C TRP A 136 8.33 -12.09 -4.66
N TYR A 137 8.15 -11.40 -3.52
CA TYR A 137 7.02 -11.61 -2.63
C TYR A 137 5.68 -11.37 -3.32
N ILE A 138 5.52 -10.24 -4.02
CA ILE A 138 4.30 -9.90 -4.77
C ILE A 138 4.00 -10.97 -5.82
N PHE A 139 5.00 -11.36 -6.60
CA PHE A 139 4.84 -12.36 -7.66
C PHE A 139 4.37 -13.71 -7.11
N ASN A 140 5.00 -14.20 -6.04
CA ASN A 140 4.62 -15.47 -5.42
C ASN A 140 3.20 -15.46 -4.84
N GLN A 141 2.77 -14.34 -4.26
CA GLN A 141 1.41 -14.22 -3.72
C GLN A 141 0.35 -14.19 -4.83
N CYS A 142 0.68 -13.65 -6.00
CA CYS A 142 -0.24 -13.64 -7.16
C CYS A 142 -0.28 -14.97 -7.93
N LEU A 143 0.60 -15.93 -7.64
CA LEU A 143 0.61 -17.26 -8.27
C LEU A 143 -0.20 -18.32 -7.49
N GLN A 144 -0.64 -18.00 -6.27
CA GLN A 144 -1.40 -18.90 -5.40
C GLN A 144 -2.88 -18.85 -5.74
#